data_AF-A0AAU3EDI8-F1
#
_entry.id   AF-A0AAU3EDI8-F1
#
_cell.length_a   1.000
_cell.length_b   1.000
_cell.length_c   1.000
_cell.angle_alpha   90.00
_cell.angle_beta   90.00
_cell.angle_gamma   90.00
#
_symmetry.space_group_name_H-M   'P 1'
#
loop_
_entity.id
_entity.type
_entity.pdbx_description
1 polymer ?
#
loop_
_entity_poly.entity_id
_entity_poly.type
_entity_poly.pdbx_seq_one_letter_code
_entity_poly.pdbx_strand_id
1 'polypeptide(L)'
;MRIRSTASAALLATALAGALLATAPSASAATSPVQISKVQYDSPGKDTRTNKSLNGEWVRLQNRSKSTVSIKGWKVTDASRHTYTFGSVTLKRNQSVTVYTGKGTNTTASKYQGRGAYVWNNDRDTATLTDSKGKKKDSVSWSHPGKGYVTS
;
A
#
# COMPACT_ATOMS: atom_id res chain seq x y z
N MET A 1 -10.80 13.42 -85.96
CA MET A 1 -9.59 12.88 -85.31
C MET A 1 -10.02 12.11 -84.06
N ARG A 2 -9.77 10.79 -84.04
CA ARG A 2 -9.82 9.80 -82.92
C ARG A 2 -11.20 9.58 -82.24
N ILE A 3 -12.00 8.55 -82.60
CA ILE A 3 -11.92 7.08 -82.39
C ILE A 3 -12.61 6.59 -81.08
N ARG A 4 -13.77 5.91 -81.27
CA ARG A 4 -14.28 4.61 -80.74
C ARG A 4 -14.50 4.33 -79.22
N SER A 5 -15.75 3.92 -78.93
CA SER A 5 -16.21 2.64 -78.30
C SER A 5 -16.18 2.36 -76.77
N THR A 6 -17.40 2.19 -76.22
CA THR A 6 -17.99 1.12 -75.36
C THR A 6 -17.25 0.42 -74.18
N ALA A 7 -18.00 0.34 -73.06
CA ALA A 7 -18.30 -0.82 -72.20
C ALA A 7 -17.28 -1.43 -71.18
N SER A 8 -17.77 -1.51 -69.94
CA SER A 8 -17.69 -2.55 -68.88
C SER A 8 -16.41 -3.36 -68.61
N ALA A 9 -16.00 -3.45 -67.32
CA ALA A 9 -16.08 -4.65 -66.46
C ALA A 9 -15.09 -4.63 -65.28
N ALA A 10 -15.46 -5.38 -64.24
CA ALA A 10 -14.94 -5.45 -62.87
C ALA A 10 -13.55 -6.10 -62.70
N LEU A 11 -12.95 -5.90 -61.52
CA LEU A 11 -12.15 -6.93 -60.82
C LEU A 11 -12.37 -6.82 -59.29
N LEU A 12 -12.83 -7.94 -58.72
CA LEU A 12 -12.87 -8.23 -57.28
C LEU A 12 -11.45 -8.43 -56.75
N ALA A 13 -11.17 -7.91 -55.54
CA ALA A 13 -10.06 -8.38 -54.71
C ALA A 13 -10.53 -8.47 -53.25
N THR A 14 -10.75 -9.70 -52.79
CA THR A 14 -10.96 -10.07 -51.40
C THR A 14 -9.63 -9.98 -50.65
N ALA A 15 -9.59 -9.24 -49.53
CA ALA A 15 -8.51 -9.32 -48.56
C ALA A 15 -9.06 -9.79 -47.21
N LEU A 16 -8.78 -11.04 -46.84
CA LEU A 16 -8.92 -11.54 -45.48
C LEU A 16 -7.83 -10.90 -44.61
N ALA A 17 -8.21 -10.05 -43.66
CA ALA A 17 -7.34 -9.66 -42.56
C ALA A 17 -7.81 -10.38 -41.29
N GLY A 18 -7.11 -11.46 -40.91
CA GLY A 18 -7.35 -12.19 -39.67
C GLY A 18 -7.04 -11.30 -38.47
N ALA A 19 -8.04 -11.04 -37.64
CA ALA A 19 -7.86 -10.40 -36.35
C ALA A 19 -7.20 -11.38 -35.38
N LEU A 20 -5.88 -11.26 -35.20
CA LEU A 20 -5.17 -11.89 -34.10
C LEU A 20 -5.63 -11.26 -32.78
N LEU A 21 -6.56 -11.91 -32.09
CA LEU A 21 -6.90 -11.60 -30.70
C LEU A 21 -5.70 -12.01 -29.83
N ALA A 22 -4.77 -11.08 -29.61
CA ALA A 22 -3.72 -11.25 -28.62
C ALA A 22 -4.35 -11.21 -27.22
N THR A 23 -4.59 -12.38 -26.62
CA THR A 23 -4.96 -12.49 -25.21
C THR A 23 -3.75 -12.15 -24.35
N ALA A 24 -3.56 -10.86 -24.04
CA ALA A 24 -2.57 -10.46 -23.05
C ALA A 24 -2.92 -11.11 -21.70
N PRO A 25 -1.96 -11.74 -20.99
CA PRO A 25 -2.23 -12.25 -19.67
C PRO A 25 -2.64 -11.08 -18.77
N SER A 26 -3.82 -11.19 -18.15
CA SER A 26 -4.24 -10.29 -17.08
C SER A 26 -3.14 -10.28 -16.02
N ALA A 27 -2.42 -9.18 -15.89
CA ALA A 27 -1.41 -9.01 -14.86
C ALA A 27 -2.14 -9.06 -13.51
N SER A 28 -2.18 -10.25 -12.90
CA SER A 28 -2.59 -10.41 -11.51
C SER A 28 -1.72 -9.48 -10.70
N ALA A 29 -2.33 -8.45 -10.11
CA ALA A 29 -1.60 -7.49 -9.29
C ALA A 29 -0.96 -8.26 -8.14
N ALA A 30 0.35 -8.53 -8.26
CA ALA A 30 1.08 -9.24 -7.23
C ALA A 30 0.92 -8.50 -5.91
N THR A 31 0.34 -9.18 -4.91
CA THR A 31 0.20 -8.67 -3.55
C THR A 31 1.56 -8.15 -3.06
N SER A 32 1.58 -6.95 -2.47
CA SER A 32 2.83 -6.38 -1.95
C SER A 32 3.50 -7.35 -0.97
N PRO A 33 4.84 -7.53 -1.05
CA PRO A 33 5.54 -8.46 -0.17
C PRO A 33 5.50 -8.03 1.30
N VAL A 34 5.43 -6.72 1.56
CA VAL A 34 5.25 -6.15 2.91
C VAL A 34 3.90 -5.46 2.99
N GLN A 35 3.16 -5.77 4.05
CA GLN A 35 1.79 -5.34 4.26
C GLN A 35 1.60 -4.78 5.67
N ILE A 36 0.55 -3.99 5.87
CA ILE A 36 0.07 -3.56 7.17
C ILE A 36 -0.72 -4.73 7.76
N SER A 37 -0.16 -5.39 8.77
CA SER A 37 -0.77 -6.58 9.39
C SER A 37 -1.77 -6.24 10.49
N LYS A 38 -1.55 -5.12 11.20
CA LYS A 38 -2.43 -4.66 12.27
C LYS A 38 -2.22 -3.17 12.53
N VAL A 39 -3.30 -2.47 12.83
CA VAL A 39 -3.28 -1.11 13.38
C VAL A 39 -4.05 -1.13 14.68
N GLN A 40 -3.44 -0.70 15.77
CA GLN A 40 -4.09 -0.37 17.04
C GLN A 40 -4.28 1.14 17.04
N TYR A 41 -5.48 1.58 16.66
CA TYR A 41 -5.78 3.00 16.50
C TYR A 41 -6.35 3.61 17.78
N ASP A 42 -7.00 2.80 18.62
CA ASP A 42 -7.47 3.26 19.93
C ASP A 42 -6.52 2.75 21.01
N SER A 43 -5.90 3.67 21.73
CA SER A 43 -5.01 3.37 22.83
C SER A 43 -5.80 2.70 23.96
N PRO A 44 -5.48 1.46 24.37
CA PRO A 44 -6.19 0.81 25.47
C PRO A 44 -6.13 1.62 26.77
N GLY A 45 -7.30 1.86 27.38
CA GLY A 45 -7.43 2.63 28.62
C GLY A 45 -7.82 4.08 28.38
N LYS A 46 -7.50 4.96 29.33
CA LYS A 46 -7.82 6.39 29.22
C LYS A 46 -6.79 7.12 28.36
N ASP A 47 -7.28 8.03 27.53
CA ASP A 47 -6.45 8.94 26.75
C ASP A 47 -5.85 10.04 27.64
N THR A 48 -4.64 9.77 28.11
CA THR A 48 -3.92 10.65 29.04
C THR A 48 -2.82 11.47 28.38
N ARG A 49 -2.53 11.24 27.10
CA ARG A 49 -1.34 11.78 26.38
C ARG A 49 0.00 11.49 27.05
N THR A 50 0.03 10.61 28.05
CA THR A 50 1.28 10.08 28.60
C THR A 50 1.97 9.23 27.53
N ASN A 51 3.29 9.08 27.63
CA ASN A 51 4.03 8.23 26.69
C ASN A 51 3.49 6.79 26.63
N LYS A 52 3.00 6.28 27.75
CA LYS A 52 2.37 4.95 27.84
C LYS A 52 1.10 4.88 26.99
N SER A 53 0.22 5.88 27.10
CA SER A 53 -1.01 5.92 26.31
C SER A 53 -0.72 6.18 24.83
N LEU A 54 0.21 7.08 24.50
CA LEU A 54 0.62 7.29 23.11
C LEU A 54 1.20 6.01 22.49
N ASN A 55 2.01 5.24 23.23
CA ASN A 55 2.50 3.94 22.73
C ASN A 55 1.43 2.82 22.78
N GLY A 56 0.22 3.10 23.27
CA GLY A 56 -0.96 2.25 23.10
C GLY A 56 -1.45 2.24 21.65
N GLU A 57 -1.13 3.28 20.89
CA GLU A 57 -1.37 3.39 19.46
C GLU A 57 -0.16 2.96 18.62
N TRP A 58 -0.40 2.16 17.59
CA TRP A 58 0.67 1.69 16.72
C TRP A 58 0.18 1.07 15.41
N VAL A 59 1.09 0.98 14.45
CA VAL A 59 0.93 0.26 13.18
C VAL A 59 2.00 -0.80 13.05
N ARG A 60 1.64 -2.02 12.62
CA ARG A 60 2.58 -3.14 12.43
C ARG A 60 2.64 -3.56 10.98
N LEU A 61 3.84 -3.53 10.42
CA LEU A 61 4.12 -4.07 9.10
C LEU A 61 4.66 -5.49 9.22
N GLN A 62 4.29 -6.36 8.29
CA GLN A 62 4.81 -7.73 8.19
C GLN A 62 5.25 -8.04 6.76
N ASN A 63 6.40 -8.70 6.61
CA ASN A 63 6.82 -9.28 5.35
C ASN A 63 6.15 -10.65 5.16
N ARG A 64 5.18 -10.74 4.25
CA ARG A 64 4.48 -11.98 3.90
C ARG A 64 5.12 -12.75 2.74
N SER A 65 6.14 -12.18 2.11
CA SER A 65 6.85 -12.85 1.03
C SER A 65 7.84 -13.90 1.54
N LYS A 66 8.34 -14.73 0.61
CA LYS A 66 9.40 -15.71 0.91
C LYS A 66 10.81 -15.08 0.97
N SER A 67 10.96 -13.83 0.53
CA SER A 67 12.25 -13.15 0.40
C SER A 67 12.46 -12.13 1.51
N THR A 68 13.71 -11.79 1.77
CA THR A 68 14.05 -10.66 2.64
C THR A 68 13.79 -9.34 1.91
N VAL A 69 13.15 -8.38 2.57
CA VAL A 69 12.80 -7.07 1.99
C VAL A 69 13.40 -5.95 2.83
N SER A 70 14.18 -5.06 2.20
CA SER A 70 14.53 -3.79 2.81
C SER A 70 13.41 -2.78 2.62
N ILE A 71 13.00 -2.14 3.71
CA ILE A 71 11.99 -1.08 3.71
C ILE A 71 12.60 0.30 3.99
N LYS A 72 13.89 0.48 3.70
CA LYS A 72 14.56 1.77 3.87
C LYS A 72 13.87 2.84 3.01
N GLY A 73 13.53 3.97 3.64
CA GLY A 73 12.84 5.09 3.00
C GLY A 73 11.36 4.86 2.74
N TRP A 74 10.81 3.69 3.08
CA TRP A 74 9.36 3.47 3.02
C TRP A 74 8.66 4.35 4.05
N LYS A 75 7.37 4.59 3.84
CA LYS A 75 6.57 5.48 4.69
C LYS A 75 5.25 4.84 5.06
N VAL A 76 4.86 5.05 6.31
CA VAL A 76 3.47 4.89 6.74
C VAL A 76 2.89 6.28 7.00
N THR A 77 1.70 6.55 6.49
CA THR A 77 1.02 7.85 6.59
C THR A 77 -0.46 7.66 6.89
N ASP A 78 -1.02 8.42 7.82
CA ASP A 78 -2.47 8.48 8.11
C ASP A 78 -3.21 9.41 7.11
N ALA A 79 -4.53 9.51 7.22
CA ALA A 79 -5.32 10.40 6.37
C ALA A 79 -4.99 11.89 6.61
N SER A 80 -4.51 12.26 7.79
CA SER A 80 -4.13 13.65 8.14
C SER A 80 -2.68 14.00 7.81
N ARG A 81 -1.96 13.12 7.09
CA ARG A 81 -0.58 13.31 6.60
C ARG A 81 0.51 13.33 7.69
N HIS A 82 0.25 12.79 8.86
CA HIS A 82 1.27 12.33 9.80
C HIS A 82 2.05 11.17 9.19
N THR A 83 3.28 11.45 8.76
CA THR A 83 4.15 10.46 8.13
C THR A 83 5.24 9.99 9.10
N TYR A 84 5.48 8.67 9.11
CA TYR A 84 6.70 8.06 9.63
C TYR A 84 7.52 7.47 8.48
N THR A 85 8.82 7.79 8.42
CA THR A 85 9.74 7.29 7.40
C THR A 85 10.71 6.28 8.01
N PHE A 86 10.82 5.10 7.43
CA PHE A 86 11.75 4.07 7.91
C PHE A 86 13.19 4.41 7.52
N GLY A 87 14.09 4.35 8.52
CA GLY A 87 15.54 4.29 8.28
C GLY A 87 15.97 2.92 7.75
N SER A 88 17.18 2.48 8.08
CA SER A 88 17.67 1.15 7.67
C SER A 88 16.94 0.03 8.42
N VAL A 89 15.90 -0.54 7.80
CA VAL A 89 15.15 -1.70 8.30
C VAL A 89 15.05 -2.75 7.21
N THR A 90 15.25 -4.00 7.61
CA THR A 90 15.15 -5.18 6.74
C THR A 90 14.29 -6.23 7.45
N LEU A 91 13.29 -6.74 6.73
CA LEU A 91 12.38 -7.76 7.23
C LEU A 91 12.65 -9.08 6.50
N LYS A 92 13.06 -10.11 7.23
CA LYS A 92 13.07 -11.49 6.72
C LYS A 92 11.62 -11.98 6.53
N ARG A 93 11.46 -13.15 5.92
CA ARG A 93 10.15 -13.83 5.83
C ARG A 93 9.45 -13.85 7.20
N ASN A 94 8.18 -13.47 7.21
CA ASN A 94 7.29 -13.40 8.37
C ASN A 94 7.70 -12.42 9.48
N GLN A 95 8.84 -11.73 9.37
CA GLN A 95 9.23 -10.71 10.34
C GLN A 95 8.34 -9.48 10.25
N SER A 96 8.20 -8.84 11.40
CA SER A 96 7.39 -7.63 11.55
C SER A 96 8.19 -6.49 12.17
N VAL A 97 7.75 -5.28 11.90
CA VAL A 97 8.16 -4.07 12.62
C VAL A 97 6.92 -3.30 13.04
N THR A 98 6.89 -2.87 14.29
CA THR A 98 5.82 -2.05 14.87
C THR A 98 6.31 -0.62 15.03
N VAL A 99 5.50 0.35 14.61
CA VAL A 99 5.74 1.78 14.81
C VAL A 99 4.74 2.30 15.84
N TYR A 100 5.24 2.64 17.01
CA TYR A 100 4.47 3.24 18.11
C TYR A 100 4.42 4.77 17.98
N THR A 101 3.31 5.39 18.36
CA THR A 101 3.11 6.84 18.21
C THR A 101 4.05 7.66 19.11
N GLY A 102 4.23 7.25 20.36
CA GLY A 102 5.02 7.99 21.35
C GLY A 102 6.54 7.86 21.18
N LYS A 103 7.26 8.02 22.29
CA LYS A 103 8.72 7.96 22.40
C LYS A 103 9.17 6.60 22.93
N GLY A 104 10.37 6.20 22.54
CA GLY A 104 11.03 4.99 23.01
C GLY A 104 12.34 4.75 22.28
N THR A 105 13.02 3.66 22.61
CA THR A 105 14.30 3.29 21.99
C THR A 105 14.05 2.39 20.80
N ASN A 106 14.50 2.82 19.61
CA ASN A 106 14.35 2.04 18.40
C ASN A 106 15.12 0.71 18.47
N THR A 107 14.47 -0.38 18.07
CA THR A 107 15.07 -1.72 17.90
C THR A 107 14.86 -2.19 16.45
N THR A 108 15.22 -3.44 16.14
CA THR A 108 14.91 -4.04 14.84
C THR A 108 13.41 -4.26 14.63
N ALA A 109 12.65 -4.53 15.70
CA ALA A 109 11.23 -4.84 15.67
C ALA A 109 10.32 -3.69 16.13
N SER A 110 10.86 -2.71 16.86
CA SER A 110 10.10 -1.58 17.41
C SER A 110 10.67 -0.26 16.95
N LYS A 111 9.80 0.63 16.49
CA LYS A 111 10.10 2.00 16.09
C LYS A 111 9.16 2.96 16.79
N TYR A 112 9.60 4.20 16.94
CA TYR A 112 8.85 5.23 17.67
C TYR A 112 8.78 6.50 16.82
N GLN A 113 7.58 7.07 16.65
CA GLN A 113 7.41 8.33 15.92
C GLN A 113 7.86 9.55 16.73
N GLY A 114 7.98 9.40 18.06
CA GLY A 114 8.44 10.45 18.95
C GLY A 114 7.39 11.56 19.19
N ARG A 115 6.12 11.30 18.87
CA ARG A 115 5.06 12.32 18.95
C ARG A 115 4.57 12.51 20.38
N GLY A 116 3.98 13.68 20.63
CA GLY A 116 3.30 14.04 21.89
C GLY A 116 1.77 14.01 21.79
N ALA A 117 1.22 13.58 20.66
CA ALA A 117 -0.20 13.49 20.37
C ALA A 117 -0.49 12.22 19.58
N TYR A 118 -1.72 11.72 19.72
CA TYR A 118 -2.23 10.56 18.99
C TYR A 118 -2.22 10.82 17.48
N VAL A 119 -2.07 9.76 16.70
CA VAL A 119 -1.99 9.83 15.23
C VAL A 119 -3.21 9.21 14.57
N TRP A 120 -3.69 8.10 15.12
CA TRP A 120 -4.68 7.27 14.46
C TRP A 120 -6.05 7.65 14.97
N ASN A 121 -6.93 8.11 14.08
CA ASN A 121 -8.24 8.56 14.52
C ASN A 121 -9.17 7.36 14.85
N ASN A 122 -9.77 7.39 16.04
CA ASN A 122 -10.67 6.35 16.55
C ASN A 122 -11.93 6.14 15.71
N ASP A 123 -12.49 7.21 15.13
CA ASP A 123 -13.77 7.13 14.41
C ASP A 123 -13.60 6.63 12.97
N ARG A 124 -12.57 7.14 12.30
CA ARG A 124 -12.19 6.78 10.94
C ARG A 124 -10.78 7.26 10.63
N ASP A 125 -10.02 6.42 9.95
CA ASP A 125 -8.72 6.82 9.40
C ASP A 125 -8.29 5.84 8.30
N THR A 126 -7.11 6.07 7.73
CA THR A 126 -6.47 5.18 6.78
C THR A 126 -4.96 5.19 6.96
N ALA A 127 -4.39 4.04 7.32
CA ALA A 127 -2.95 3.83 7.30
C ALA A 127 -2.53 3.42 5.89
N THR A 128 -1.70 4.24 5.23
CA THR A 128 -1.17 3.99 3.89
C THR A 128 0.32 3.68 3.95
N LEU A 129 0.73 2.54 3.37
CA LEU A 129 2.12 2.15 3.20
C LEU A 129 2.60 2.48 1.77
N THR A 130 3.69 3.24 1.67
CA THR A 130 4.35 3.54 0.38
C THR A 130 5.82 3.15 0.43
N ASP A 131 6.38 2.74 -0.72
CA ASP A 131 7.83 2.54 -0.82
C ASP A 131 8.59 3.87 -0.91
N SER A 132 9.93 3.76 -0.97
CA SER A 132 10.83 4.91 -1.09
C SER A 132 10.64 5.75 -2.35
N LYS A 133 9.95 5.22 -3.37
CA LYS A 133 9.60 5.93 -4.60
C LYS A 133 8.17 6.51 -4.56
N GLY A 134 7.48 6.37 -3.42
CA GLY A 134 6.10 6.83 -3.25
C GLY A 134 5.05 5.90 -3.83
N LYS A 135 5.41 4.71 -4.34
CA LYS A 135 4.41 3.76 -4.85
C LYS A 135 3.69 3.11 -3.68
N LYS A 136 2.36 3.20 -3.68
CA LYS A 136 1.51 2.52 -2.70
C LYS A 136 1.75 1.01 -2.72
N LYS A 137 1.94 0.45 -1.53
CA LYS A 137 2.16 -0.98 -1.28
C LYS A 137 0.97 -1.61 -0.61
N ASP A 138 0.39 -0.90 0.35
CA ASP A 138 -0.76 -1.38 1.09
C ASP A 138 -1.53 -0.21 1.70
N SER A 139 -2.78 -0.45 2.08
CA SER A 139 -3.62 0.52 2.78
C SER A 139 -4.66 -0.20 3.61
N VAL A 140 -4.83 0.22 4.85
CA VAL A 140 -5.89 -0.28 5.74
C VAL A 140 -6.69 0.91 6.23
N SER A 141 -7.99 0.89 5.94
CA SER A 141 -8.96 1.90 6.39
C SER A 141 -9.89 1.31 7.43
N TRP A 142 -10.38 2.14 8.33
CA TRP A 142 -11.43 1.77 9.27
C TRP A 142 -12.44 2.90 9.43
N SER A 143 -13.65 2.52 9.81
CA SER A 143 -14.74 3.40 10.22
C SER A 143 -15.56 2.66 11.28
N HIS A 144 -16.13 3.39 12.24
CA HIS A 144 -16.92 2.93 13.41
C HIS A 144 -16.15 2.81 14.73
N PRO A 145 -16.83 2.95 15.88
CA PRO A 145 -16.29 2.58 17.19
C PRO A 145 -16.17 1.05 17.26
N GLY A 146 -15.13 0.52 16.60
CA GLY A 146 -14.76 -0.89 16.62
C GLY A 146 -14.00 -1.25 17.89
N LYS A 147 -13.26 -2.36 17.84
CA LYS A 147 -12.48 -2.88 18.99
C LYS A 147 -11.24 -2.05 19.34
N GLY A 148 -11.04 -0.89 18.71
CA GLY A 148 -9.82 -0.11 18.82
C GLY A 148 -8.66 -0.56 17.93
N TYR A 149 -8.90 -1.55 17.06
CA TYR A 149 -7.90 -2.06 16.13
C TYR A 149 -8.50 -2.70 14.89
N VAL A 150 -7.69 -2.82 13.84
CA VAL A 150 -7.96 -3.58 12.61
C VAL A 150 -6.80 -4.51 12.29
N THR A 151 -7.10 -5.68 11.72
CA THR A 151 -6.12 -6.65 11.22
C THR A 151 -6.38 -6.92 9.74
N SER A 152 -5.31 -7.07 8.95
CA SER A 152 -5.38 -7.39 7.52
C SER A 152 -4.47 -8.55 7.14
#